data_AF-A0A5C6A3Y4-F1
#
_entry.id   AF-A0A5C6A3Y4-F1
#
_cell.length_a   1.000
_cell.length_b   1.000
_cell.length_c   1.000
_cell.angle_alpha   90.00
_cell.angle_beta   90.00
_cell.angle_gamma   90.00
#
_symmetry.space_group_name_H-M   'P 1'
#
loop_
_entity.id
_entity.type
_entity.pdbx_description
1 polymer ?
#
loop_
_entity_poly.entity_id
_entity_poly.type
_entity_poly.pdbx_seq_one_letter_code
_entity_poly.pdbx_strand_id
1 'polypeptide(L)'
;MLSSRFGLICLTILLAAGGLMSTGCSSLLDRGKSSQDGDPHLKKLLAAPEPPDLVREAAVAQGLNEIRIDGVAVVNRLPGTGGPALPSGFRDRLLEEMKRNEVPNPNEYLERDDTALVQVRGLIPPGSRRGDPIDLQILTPPKTEATDLHGGWLLDTRLRHQQVLQNSVRSSDVMAIGTGPILTRADFDGTDDATLQVTGRILSGGMVQLDRKLGLVLRPKYQHVKLATAIADAINRRFYFFDGTTRRGIAKAIEDDYIELDVHPRYRHHEERFMAVVRAIAVAPESTGTQAKLVDLAEKLRNPPTAFDAAIQLEALGEMAIPTLIEATELSNPELRFYAAEALAYLDRVEAVAPLVEGIRNHPAFRAPALAALQGLANPTVGNSVRKLLDEASLETRYGAMVTLRERKDAKDSLGGENLKGQFRLYEIPSKGPAAVVVSLNRKPEIVLMGDVARPAMESFFIGPAGMVIRRIEGEATSAGRFRISRFRPGQEDAFAEIEGTWQAILRGITEVGGGYGDAVATLRMAKEQGVLVDQLAFDPLPQFQRTYYRDEETSEDDDDDE
;
A
#
# COMPACT_ATOMS: atom_id res chain seq x y z
N MET A 1 27.75 -48.43 -6.45
CA MET A 1 29.03 -49.09 -6.75
C MET A 1 30.10 -48.02 -6.91
N LEU A 2 31.29 -48.29 -6.35
CA LEU A 2 32.67 -47.94 -6.74
C LEU A 2 32.91 -46.86 -7.84
N SER A 3 33.98 -46.06 -7.79
CA SER A 3 35.07 -45.92 -6.79
C SER A 3 35.87 -44.63 -7.02
N SER A 4 36.65 -44.23 -6.01
CA SER A 4 37.67 -43.17 -6.10
C SER A 4 38.83 -43.53 -7.04
N ARG A 5 39.64 -42.51 -7.41
CA ARG A 5 41.11 -42.68 -7.55
C ARG A 5 41.88 -41.50 -6.96
N PHE A 6 42.80 -41.85 -6.08
CA PHE A 6 43.86 -40.99 -5.51
C PHE A 6 45.04 -40.90 -6.49
N GLY A 7 45.92 -39.91 -6.30
CA GLY A 7 47.22 -39.80 -6.97
C GLY A 7 48.19 -38.87 -6.24
N LEU A 8 49.03 -39.42 -5.38
CA LEU A 8 50.07 -38.74 -4.59
C LEU A 8 51.46 -39.22 -5.05
N ILE A 9 52.48 -38.33 -5.12
CA ILE A 9 53.96 -38.59 -5.18
C ILE A 9 54.64 -37.18 -5.16
N CYS A 10 55.37 -36.74 -4.12
CA CYS A 10 56.81 -36.96 -3.79
C CYS A 10 57.83 -36.38 -4.83
N LEU A 11 58.65 -35.35 -4.53
CA LEU A 11 60.00 -35.33 -3.85
C LEU A 11 61.20 -35.68 -4.81
N THR A 12 62.44 -35.12 -4.77
CA THR A 12 63.21 -34.23 -3.86
C THR A 12 64.31 -33.35 -4.56
N ILE A 13 64.48 -32.07 -4.15
CA ILE A 13 65.72 -31.32 -3.75
C ILE A 13 66.98 -31.22 -4.70
N LEU A 14 67.70 -30.07 -4.58
CA LEU A 14 69.10 -29.69 -4.96
C LEU A 14 69.35 -29.03 -6.34
N LEU A 15 70.31 -28.09 -6.54
CA LEU A 15 70.93 -27.03 -5.70
C LEU A 15 71.85 -26.13 -6.59
N ALA A 16 72.36 -25.00 -6.06
CA ALA A 16 73.47 -24.15 -6.57
C ALA A 16 73.23 -23.28 -7.83
N ALA A 17 73.89 -22.13 -8.02
CA ALA A 17 74.57 -21.19 -7.11
C ALA A 17 74.88 -19.86 -7.86
N GLY A 18 75.09 -18.75 -7.15
CA GLY A 18 75.62 -17.51 -7.74
C GLY A 18 75.11 -16.24 -7.04
N GLY A 19 75.94 -15.64 -6.19
CA GLY A 19 75.60 -14.39 -5.51
C GLY A 19 76.80 -13.45 -5.36
N LEU A 20 76.50 -12.16 -5.18
CA LEU A 20 77.34 -11.07 -4.66
C LEU A 20 76.34 -9.98 -4.22
N MET A 21 76.12 -9.66 -2.94
CA MET A 21 76.99 -9.19 -1.83
C MET A 21 77.07 -7.65 -1.71
N SER A 22 77.12 -7.19 -0.45
CA SER A 22 77.25 -5.80 0.05
C SER A 22 76.01 -4.88 -0.09
N THR A 23 75.60 -4.05 0.89
CA THR A 23 75.93 -3.85 2.33
C THR A 23 74.84 -2.92 2.91
N GLY A 24 74.43 -2.89 4.19
CA GLY A 24 74.75 -3.68 5.39
C GLY A 24 73.51 -3.78 6.31
N CYS A 25 73.47 -4.66 7.32
CA CYS A 25 73.91 -4.41 8.71
C CYS A 25 73.12 -3.26 9.41
N SER A 26 72.48 -3.42 10.58
CA SER A 26 72.78 -4.38 11.66
C SER A 26 71.66 -4.61 12.71
N SER A 27 71.59 -5.84 13.25
CA SER A 27 71.36 -6.21 14.68
C SER A 27 70.06 -5.77 15.39
N LEU A 28 69.13 -6.68 15.73
CA LEU A 28 69.11 -7.62 16.89
C LEU A 28 68.45 -7.06 18.17
N LEU A 29 67.28 -7.63 18.48
CA LEU A 29 66.80 -8.06 19.82
C LEU A 29 67.26 -7.29 21.08
N ASP A 30 66.33 -6.56 21.72
CA ASP A 30 65.96 -6.74 23.14
C ASP A 30 64.60 -6.07 23.45
N ARG A 31 63.87 -6.60 24.46
CA ARG A 31 62.66 -6.07 25.14
C ARG A 31 61.44 -5.72 24.25
N GLY A 32 60.25 -6.22 24.55
CA GLY A 32 59.75 -6.52 25.89
C GLY A 32 59.30 -5.26 26.63
N LYS A 33 58.52 -4.40 25.97
CA LYS A 33 57.63 -3.41 26.60
C LYS A 33 56.38 -3.23 25.74
N SER A 34 55.24 -3.15 26.40
CA SER A 34 53.96 -2.81 25.80
C SER A 34 54.03 -1.45 25.12
N SER A 35 53.84 -1.40 23.79
CA SER A 35 53.43 -0.18 23.10
C SER A 35 51.94 0.06 23.39
N GLN A 36 51.65 0.41 24.63
CA GLN A 36 50.34 0.85 25.11
C GLN A 36 49.98 2.28 24.63
N ASP A 37 50.55 2.73 23.51
CA ASP A 37 50.22 4.00 22.84
C ASP A 37 49.58 3.74 21.47
N GLY A 38 48.50 2.96 21.50
CA GLY A 38 47.41 3.23 20.57
C GLY A 38 46.88 4.63 20.90
N ASP A 39 47.00 5.53 19.92
CA ASP A 39 46.60 6.94 19.97
C ASP A 39 45.32 7.14 20.81
N PRO A 40 45.29 8.06 21.80
CA PRO A 40 44.09 8.31 22.59
C PRO A 40 42.85 8.65 21.74
N HIS A 41 43.02 9.19 20.53
CA HIS A 41 41.95 9.35 19.56
C HIS A 41 41.42 8.00 19.06
N LEU A 42 42.31 7.07 18.68
CA LEU A 42 41.97 5.72 18.24
C LEU A 42 41.31 4.90 19.35
N LYS A 43 41.82 4.97 20.60
CA LYS A 43 41.17 4.34 21.77
C LYS A 43 39.77 4.90 22.03
N LYS A 44 39.53 6.18 21.77
CA LYS A 44 38.23 6.83 21.93
C LYS A 44 37.25 6.46 20.80
N LEU A 45 37.73 6.21 19.59
CA LEU A 45 36.95 5.66 18.47
C LEU A 45 36.60 4.16 18.67
N LEU A 46 37.42 3.41 19.41
CA LEU A 46 37.19 2.00 19.76
C LEU A 46 36.29 1.80 21.00
N ALA A 47 36.00 2.87 21.73
CA ALA A 47 35.08 2.85 22.86
C ALA A 47 33.64 2.96 22.35
N ALA A 48 32.82 1.95 22.61
CA ALA A 48 31.40 2.01 22.25
C ALA A 48 30.73 3.16 23.02
N PRO A 49 29.91 4.00 22.36
CA PRO A 49 29.14 5.04 23.05
C PRO A 49 28.14 4.40 24.01
N GLU A 50 27.77 5.13 25.07
CA GLU A 50 26.70 4.71 25.96
C GLU A 50 25.41 4.49 25.17
N PRO A 51 24.71 3.36 25.36
CA PRO A 51 23.47 3.08 24.66
C PRO A 51 22.40 4.11 25.10
N PRO A 52 21.56 4.59 24.17
CA PRO A 52 20.39 5.39 24.54
C PRO A 52 19.38 4.55 25.33
N ASP A 53 18.36 5.18 25.90
CA ASP A 53 17.17 4.44 26.36
C ASP A 53 16.45 3.86 25.14
N LEU A 54 16.02 4.74 24.20
CA LEU A 54 15.19 4.36 23.06
C LEU A 54 15.92 4.40 21.72
N VAL A 55 15.56 3.48 20.80
CA VAL A 55 16.13 3.40 19.44
C VAL A 55 16.06 4.74 18.69
N ARG A 56 15.00 5.53 18.85
CA ARG A 56 14.80 6.85 18.23
C ARG A 56 15.84 7.92 18.57
N GLU A 57 16.53 7.77 19.69
CA GLU A 57 17.61 8.67 20.10
C GLU A 57 18.86 8.40 19.27
N ALA A 58 19.23 7.13 19.09
CA ALA A 58 20.39 6.74 18.30
C ALA A 58 20.14 6.77 16.78
N ALA A 59 18.93 6.49 16.30
CA ALA A 59 18.68 6.25 14.88
C ALA A 59 17.48 7.00 14.28
N VAL A 60 17.55 7.21 12.96
CA VAL A 60 16.52 7.82 12.12
C VAL A 60 15.98 6.77 11.14
N ALA A 61 14.67 6.79 10.90
CA ALA A 61 14.02 5.89 9.95
C ALA A 61 14.45 6.19 8.51
N GLN A 62 14.70 5.13 7.73
CA GLN A 62 14.96 5.21 6.30
C GLN A 62 13.99 4.29 5.54
N GLY A 63 13.61 4.73 4.34
CA GLY A 63 12.79 3.92 3.43
C GLY A 63 11.28 4.02 3.63
N LEU A 64 10.76 5.01 4.38
CA LEU A 64 9.31 5.24 4.53
C LEU A 64 8.66 5.92 3.31
N ASN A 65 9.37 6.80 2.60
CA ASN A 65 8.81 7.55 1.46
C ASN A 65 8.45 6.63 0.29
N GLU A 66 7.39 6.90 -0.46
CA GLU A 66 7.08 6.14 -1.69
C GLU A 66 8.19 6.29 -2.73
N ILE A 67 8.54 5.20 -3.43
CA ILE A 67 9.46 5.27 -4.57
C ILE A 67 8.62 5.44 -5.83
N ARG A 68 8.68 6.64 -6.40
CA ARG A 68 8.11 6.91 -7.73
C ARG A 68 8.91 6.19 -8.80
N ILE A 69 8.20 5.51 -9.67
CA ILE A 69 8.72 4.84 -10.86
C ILE A 69 7.96 5.33 -12.09
N ASP A 70 8.64 5.49 -13.21
CA ASP A 70 8.08 5.97 -14.46
C ASP A 70 8.46 5.04 -15.61
N GLY A 71 7.65 5.04 -16.66
CA GLY A 71 7.87 4.34 -17.92
C GLY A 71 7.07 4.98 -19.05
N VAL A 72 7.24 4.45 -20.27
CA VAL A 72 6.55 4.91 -21.48
C VAL A 72 5.98 3.69 -22.19
N ALA A 73 4.76 3.82 -22.72
CA ALA A 73 3.95 2.71 -23.17
C ALA A 73 3.07 3.05 -24.37
N VAL A 74 2.47 2.00 -24.96
CA VAL A 74 1.29 2.11 -25.83
C VAL A 74 0.05 1.66 -25.09
N VAL A 75 -1.02 2.45 -25.21
CA VAL A 75 -2.40 2.01 -25.03
C VAL A 75 -2.93 1.55 -26.38
N ASN A 76 -3.58 0.39 -26.46
CA ASN A 76 -4.25 -0.08 -27.67
C ASN A 76 -5.74 -0.35 -27.45
N ARG A 77 -6.43 -0.81 -28.50
CA ARG A 77 -7.90 -1.06 -28.54
C ARG A 77 -8.74 0.20 -28.37
N LEU A 78 -8.18 1.37 -28.65
CA LEU A 78 -8.94 2.63 -28.64
C LEU A 78 -9.93 2.66 -29.82
N PRO A 79 -11.18 3.10 -29.62
CA PRO A 79 -12.22 3.08 -30.66
C PRO A 79 -12.07 4.23 -31.67
N GLY A 80 -10.88 4.38 -32.28
CA GLY A 80 -10.55 5.50 -33.17
C GLY A 80 -10.30 6.82 -32.43
N THR A 81 -10.10 6.77 -31.11
CA THR A 81 -9.83 7.92 -30.22
C THR A 81 -8.35 8.03 -29.84
N GLY A 82 -7.50 7.15 -30.38
CA GLY A 82 -6.05 7.26 -30.32
C GLY A 82 -5.52 8.27 -31.34
N GLY A 83 -4.28 8.09 -31.76
CA GLY A 83 -3.67 8.93 -32.79
C GLY A 83 -2.14 8.80 -32.84
N PRO A 84 -1.51 9.38 -33.88
CA PRO A 84 -0.08 9.20 -34.12
C PRO A 84 0.78 9.76 -32.97
N ALA A 85 1.74 8.97 -32.53
CA ALA A 85 2.65 9.35 -31.46
C ALA A 85 3.55 10.52 -31.90
N LEU A 86 3.32 11.73 -31.40
CA LEU A 86 4.08 12.89 -31.88
C LEU A 86 5.61 12.79 -31.55
N PRO A 87 6.50 13.26 -32.47
CA PRO A 87 7.94 13.25 -32.26
C PRO A 87 8.37 13.89 -30.92
N SER A 88 8.98 13.08 -30.06
CA SER A 88 9.32 13.45 -28.69
C SER A 88 10.26 12.43 -28.06
N GLY A 89 11.02 12.84 -27.03
CA GLY A 89 11.83 11.92 -26.21
C GLY A 89 11.01 10.90 -25.39
N PHE A 90 9.66 10.94 -25.49
CA PHE A 90 8.80 9.84 -25.07
C PHE A 90 8.66 8.80 -26.20
N ARG A 91 8.34 9.24 -27.44
CA ARG A 91 8.33 8.35 -28.62
C ARG A 91 9.67 7.65 -28.84
N ASP A 92 10.80 8.34 -28.68
CA ASP A 92 12.12 7.73 -28.88
C ASP A 92 12.37 6.57 -27.90
N ARG A 93 12.09 6.79 -26.61
CA ARG A 93 12.17 5.74 -25.58
C ARG A 93 11.19 4.60 -25.81
N LEU A 94 9.99 4.90 -26.31
CA LEU A 94 9.01 3.88 -26.65
C LEU A 94 9.47 3.02 -27.83
N LEU A 95 10.04 3.63 -28.87
CA LEU A 95 10.62 2.90 -30.01
C LEU A 95 11.80 2.00 -29.57
N GLU A 96 12.59 2.40 -28.59
CA GLU A 96 13.63 1.54 -27.99
C GLU A 96 13.04 0.33 -27.25
N GLU A 97 11.99 0.53 -26.43
CA GLU A 97 11.31 -0.57 -25.75
C GLU A 97 10.60 -1.52 -26.74
N MET A 98 9.93 -0.98 -27.76
CA MET A 98 9.28 -1.77 -28.82
C MET A 98 10.29 -2.60 -29.63
N LYS A 99 11.44 -2.03 -29.99
CA LYS A 99 12.53 -2.78 -30.65
C LYS A 99 13.08 -3.89 -29.76
N ARG A 100 13.23 -3.64 -28.46
CA ARG A 100 13.70 -4.64 -27.49
C ARG A 100 12.70 -5.78 -27.29
N ASN A 101 11.41 -5.49 -27.41
CA ASN A 101 10.32 -6.47 -27.36
C ASN A 101 9.98 -7.04 -28.74
N GLU A 102 10.86 -6.87 -29.74
CA GLU A 102 10.76 -7.43 -31.10
C GLU A 102 9.46 -7.08 -31.85
N VAL A 103 8.83 -5.93 -31.52
CA VAL A 103 7.59 -5.50 -32.17
C VAL A 103 7.85 -5.16 -33.65
N PRO A 104 7.13 -5.79 -34.61
CA PRO A 104 7.30 -5.52 -36.03
C PRO A 104 6.82 -4.10 -36.39
N ASN A 105 7.51 -3.46 -37.33
CA ASN A 105 7.21 -2.12 -37.85
C ASN A 105 6.77 -1.11 -36.78
N PRO A 106 7.57 -0.84 -35.74
CA PRO A 106 7.11 -0.11 -34.56
C PRO A 106 6.74 1.35 -34.85
N ASN A 107 7.27 1.96 -35.91
CA ASN A 107 6.81 3.28 -36.37
C ASN A 107 5.38 3.20 -36.93
N GLU A 108 5.10 2.28 -37.86
CA GLU A 108 3.78 2.08 -38.46
C GLU A 108 2.70 1.76 -37.41
N TYR A 109 3.07 0.97 -36.40
CA TYR A 109 2.18 0.68 -35.27
C TYR A 109 1.81 1.92 -34.45
N LEU A 110 2.74 2.89 -34.32
CA LEU A 110 2.54 4.14 -33.59
C LEU A 110 1.87 5.26 -34.40
N GLU A 111 1.56 5.05 -35.68
CA GLU A 111 0.78 5.98 -36.50
C GLU A 111 -0.73 5.65 -36.52
N ARG A 112 -1.19 4.68 -35.72
CA ARG A 112 -2.58 4.17 -35.78
C ARG A 112 -3.52 4.82 -34.77
N ASP A 113 -4.72 5.15 -35.23
CA ASP A 113 -5.82 5.75 -34.45
C ASP A 113 -6.43 4.79 -33.40
N ASP A 114 -6.09 3.49 -33.41
CA ASP A 114 -6.45 2.52 -32.37
C ASP A 114 -5.40 2.43 -31.24
N THR A 115 -4.35 3.26 -31.30
CA THR A 115 -3.25 3.32 -30.33
C THR A 115 -2.97 4.72 -29.80
N ALA A 116 -2.38 4.83 -28.61
CA ALA A 116 -1.88 6.10 -28.07
C ALA A 116 -0.57 5.91 -27.29
N LEU A 117 0.36 6.85 -27.47
CA LEU A 117 1.56 6.99 -26.64
C LEU A 117 1.19 7.56 -25.26
N VAL A 118 1.56 6.87 -24.18
CA VAL A 118 1.34 7.34 -22.80
C VAL A 118 2.59 7.22 -21.94
N GLN A 119 2.65 8.07 -20.92
CA GLN A 119 3.51 7.93 -19.76
C GLN A 119 2.78 7.11 -18.69
N VAL A 120 3.50 6.19 -18.07
CA VAL A 120 2.99 5.35 -16.98
C VAL A 120 3.78 5.67 -15.73
N ARG A 121 3.08 5.97 -14.63
CA ARG A 121 3.69 6.25 -13.32
C ARG A 121 3.15 5.28 -12.28
N GLY A 122 4.04 4.68 -11.51
CA GLY A 122 3.72 3.92 -10.31
C GLY A 122 4.32 4.57 -9.07
N LEU A 123 3.73 4.27 -7.92
CA LEU A 123 4.29 4.55 -6.60
C LEU A 123 4.47 3.20 -5.92
N ILE A 124 5.69 2.88 -5.48
CA ILE A 124 5.96 1.68 -4.68
C ILE A 124 5.91 2.11 -3.20
N PRO A 125 4.95 1.61 -2.40
CA PRO A 125 4.87 1.86 -0.97
C PRO A 125 6.15 1.47 -0.19
N PRO A 126 6.33 1.94 1.05
CA PRO A 126 7.28 1.33 1.98
C PRO A 126 6.98 -0.16 2.19
N GLY A 127 8.02 -0.98 2.41
CA GLY A 127 7.87 -2.40 2.77
C GLY A 127 7.34 -3.36 1.68
N SER A 128 7.03 -2.86 0.47
CA SER A 128 6.51 -3.68 -0.64
C SER A 128 7.43 -4.85 -1.00
N ARG A 129 6.84 -5.99 -1.33
CA ARG A 129 7.56 -7.21 -1.70
C ARG A 129 7.39 -7.50 -3.19
N ARG A 130 8.27 -8.34 -3.74
CA ARG A 130 8.10 -8.86 -5.09
C ARG A 130 6.75 -9.57 -5.21
N GLY A 131 5.98 -9.21 -6.23
CA GLY A 131 4.62 -9.70 -6.47
C GLY A 131 3.51 -8.88 -5.79
N ASP A 132 3.84 -7.84 -5.02
CA ASP A 132 2.81 -6.92 -4.52
C ASP A 132 2.25 -6.06 -5.67
N PRO A 133 0.92 -5.91 -5.77
CA PRO A 133 0.29 -5.08 -6.77
C PRO A 133 0.35 -3.60 -6.37
N ILE A 134 0.46 -2.73 -7.37
CA ILE A 134 0.34 -1.28 -7.25
C ILE A 134 -0.60 -0.72 -8.32
N ASP A 135 -1.30 0.36 -8.00
CA ASP A 135 -2.05 1.12 -8.99
C ASP A 135 -1.08 1.92 -9.86
N LEU A 136 -1.47 2.12 -11.13
CA LEU A 136 -0.70 2.90 -12.10
C LEU A 136 -1.50 4.13 -12.52
N GLN A 137 -0.84 5.28 -12.59
CA GLN A 137 -1.36 6.50 -13.19
C GLN A 137 -0.94 6.57 -14.66
N ILE A 138 -1.89 6.86 -15.54
CA ILE A 138 -1.69 6.99 -16.99
C ILE A 138 -1.87 8.45 -17.37
N LEU A 139 -0.87 9.01 -18.07
CA LEU A 139 -0.81 10.40 -18.49
C LEU A 139 -0.36 10.47 -19.95
N THR A 140 -1.07 11.19 -20.80
CA THR A 140 -0.54 11.53 -22.13
C THR A 140 0.66 12.48 -22.06
N PRO A 141 1.52 12.54 -23.10
CA PRO A 141 2.52 13.60 -23.22
C PRO A 141 1.87 14.98 -23.38
N PRO A 142 2.58 16.10 -23.10
CA PRO A 142 2.05 17.46 -23.24
C PRO A 142 1.57 17.86 -24.65
N LYS A 143 1.90 17.05 -25.66
CA LYS A 143 1.31 17.10 -27.00
C LYS A 143 0.88 15.68 -27.36
N THR A 144 -0.39 15.50 -27.66
CA THR A 144 -1.03 14.23 -28.00
C THR A 144 -2.14 14.49 -29.02
N GLU A 145 -2.31 13.58 -29.97
CA GLU A 145 -3.46 13.57 -30.89
C GLU A 145 -4.59 12.66 -30.36
N ALA A 146 -4.30 11.77 -29.40
CA ALA A 146 -5.31 10.95 -28.75
C ALA A 146 -6.30 11.85 -27.97
N THR A 147 -7.59 11.56 -28.12
CA THR A 147 -8.72 12.32 -27.60
C THR A 147 -9.41 11.63 -26.42
N ASP A 148 -9.41 10.30 -26.38
CA ASP A 148 -9.99 9.52 -25.28
C ASP A 148 -9.25 8.19 -25.11
N LEU A 149 -8.91 7.83 -23.87
CA LEU A 149 -8.29 6.56 -23.50
C LEU A 149 -9.30 5.50 -23.01
N HIS A 150 -10.60 5.82 -22.99
CA HIS A 150 -11.67 4.94 -22.54
C HIS A 150 -11.71 3.63 -23.35
N GLY A 151 -11.87 2.51 -22.65
CA GLY A 151 -11.84 1.16 -23.25
C GLY A 151 -10.43 0.68 -23.64
N GLY A 152 -9.42 1.53 -23.52
CA GLY A 152 -8.03 1.22 -23.85
C GLY A 152 -7.38 0.19 -22.91
N TRP A 153 -6.42 -0.56 -23.45
CA TRP A 153 -5.59 -1.50 -22.71
C TRP A 153 -4.12 -1.09 -22.79
N LEU A 154 -3.45 -0.98 -21.64
CA LEU A 154 -2.02 -0.72 -21.56
C LEU A 154 -1.22 -1.99 -21.84
N LEU A 155 -0.31 -1.93 -22.81
CA LEU A 155 0.63 -3.02 -23.07
C LEU A 155 1.71 -3.14 -22.00
N ASP A 156 2.28 -4.33 -21.85
CA ASP A 156 3.29 -4.68 -20.84
C ASP A 156 4.47 -3.69 -20.85
N THR A 157 4.55 -2.89 -19.79
CA THR A 157 5.45 -1.75 -19.65
C THR A 157 6.39 -1.93 -18.47
N ARG A 158 7.68 -1.63 -18.66
CA ARG A 158 8.69 -1.78 -17.61
C ARG A 158 8.94 -0.45 -16.92
N LEU A 159 8.71 -0.40 -15.62
CA LEU A 159 8.78 0.81 -14.81
C LEU A 159 10.07 0.86 -14.01
N ARG A 160 10.72 2.02 -13.98
CA ARG A 160 12.03 2.25 -13.36
C ARG A 160 12.02 3.54 -12.55
N HIS A 161 12.80 3.61 -11.49
CA HIS A 161 13.09 4.87 -10.84
C HIS A 161 14.04 5.69 -11.72
N GLN A 162 13.70 6.96 -11.98
CA GLN A 162 14.51 7.87 -12.78
C GLN A 162 14.90 9.08 -11.94
N GLN A 163 16.20 9.40 -11.92
CA GLN A 163 16.73 10.57 -11.21
C GLN A 163 17.64 11.38 -12.11
N VAL A 164 17.43 12.69 -12.16
CA VAL A 164 18.32 13.63 -12.87
C VAL A 164 19.49 13.95 -11.95
N LEU A 165 20.69 13.53 -12.33
CA LEU A 165 21.94 13.74 -11.60
C LEU A 165 22.93 14.42 -12.54
N GLN A 166 23.37 15.64 -12.19
CA GLN A 166 24.37 16.39 -12.96
C GLN A 166 24.07 16.46 -14.47
N ASN A 167 22.83 16.84 -14.82
CA ASN A 167 22.32 16.94 -16.19
C ASN A 167 22.22 15.60 -16.98
N SER A 168 22.41 14.46 -16.32
CA SER A 168 22.20 13.13 -16.89
C SER A 168 21.03 12.42 -16.18
N VAL A 169 20.16 11.76 -16.95
CA VAL A 169 19.11 10.90 -16.39
C VAL A 169 19.74 9.55 -16.05
N ARG A 170 19.83 9.22 -14.76
CA ARG A 170 20.12 7.84 -14.33
C ARG A 170 18.81 7.09 -14.12
N SER A 171 18.79 5.84 -14.56
CA SER A 171 17.65 4.94 -14.41
C SER A 171 18.08 3.72 -13.59
N SER A 172 17.21 3.26 -12.70
CA SER A 172 17.37 2.00 -11.98
C SER A 172 17.14 0.78 -12.90
N ASP A 173 17.36 -0.41 -12.35
CA ASP A 173 16.74 -1.65 -12.83
C ASP A 173 15.20 -1.59 -12.80
N VAL A 174 14.56 -2.58 -13.44
CA VAL A 174 13.09 -2.67 -13.50
C VAL A 174 12.55 -2.93 -12.09
N MET A 175 11.75 -2.00 -11.58
CA MET A 175 11.19 -2.07 -10.23
C MET A 175 9.75 -2.60 -10.23
N ALA A 176 8.99 -2.36 -11.30
CA ALA A 176 7.69 -2.97 -11.53
C ALA A 176 7.43 -3.21 -13.04
N ILE A 177 6.47 -4.07 -13.34
CA ILE A 177 5.93 -4.27 -14.69
C ILE A 177 4.44 -3.91 -14.65
N GLY A 178 3.97 -3.11 -15.59
CA GLY A 178 2.59 -2.59 -15.65
C GLY A 178 1.84 -3.00 -16.90
N THR A 179 0.57 -3.40 -16.75
CA THR A 179 -0.34 -3.81 -17.84
C THR A 179 -1.79 -3.70 -17.36
N GLY A 180 -2.77 -3.63 -18.26
CA GLY A 180 -4.20 -3.75 -17.88
C GLY A 180 -5.16 -2.72 -18.50
N PRO A 181 -6.46 -2.80 -18.15
CA PRO A 181 -7.49 -1.92 -18.69
C PRO A 181 -7.45 -0.54 -18.03
N ILE A 182 -7.68 0.52 -18.81
CA ILE A 182 -7.69 1.89 -18.31
C ILE A 182 -9.07 2.26 -17.77
N LEU A 183 -9.08 2.85 -16.58
CA LEU A 183 -10.17 3.66 -16.05
C LEU A 183 -9.76 5.13 -16.23
N THR A 184 -10.41 5.85 -17.14
CA THR A 184 -10.13 7.28 -17.37
C THR A 184 -10.63 8.11 -16.19
N ARG A 185 -10.18 9.36 -16.07
CA ARG A 185 -10.83 10.29 -15.13
C ARG A 185 -12.25 10.62 -15.57
N ALA A 186 -12.48 10.75 -16.88
CA ALA A 186 -13.81 11.06 -17.42
C ALA A 186 -14.90 10.03 -17.05
N ASP A 187 -14.50 8.78 -16.78
CA ASP A 187 -15.42 7.73 -16.32
C ASP A 187 -16.10 8.09 -14.98
N PHE A 188 -15.37 8.71 -14.04
CA PHE A 188 -15.87 8.99 -12.67
C PHE A 188 -15.94 10.49 -12.30
N ASP A 189 -15.08 11.35 -12.86
CA ASP A 189 -15.08 12.80 -12.63
C ASP A 189 -15.97 13.58 -13.62
N GLY A 190 -16.38 12.98 -14.73
CA GLY A 190 -17.18 13.64 -15.78
C GLY A 190 -16.37 14.13 -16.99
N THR A 191 -17.08 14.58 -18.02
CA THR A 191 -16.53 14.90 -19.36
C THR A 191 -16.36 16.40 -19.64
N ASP A 192 -16.49 17.25 -18.62
CA ASP A 192 -16.45 18.72 -18.79
C ASP A 192 -15.06 19.25 -19.19
N ASP A 193 -14.00 18.52 -18.85
CA ASP A 193 -12.62 18.81 -19.24
C ASP A 193 -12.04 17.63 -20.05
N ALA A 194 -11.63 17.92 -21.29
CA ALA A 194 -11.00 16.96 -22.19
C ALA A 194 -9.72 16.33 -21.61
N THR A 195 -9.01 16.99 -20.68
CA THR A 195 -7.84 16.37 -20.02
C THR A 195 -8.21 15.13 -19.19
N LEU A 196 -9.47 14.99 -18.78
CA LEU A 196 -9.97 13.85 -18.01
C LEU A 196 -10.16 12.60 -18.88
N GLN A 197 -10.36 12.75 -20.19
CA GLN A 197 -10.47 11.64 -21.15
C GLN A 197 -9.09 11.06 -21.50
N VAL A 198 -8.07 11.91 -21.53
CA VAL A 198 -6.68 11.53 -21.85
C VAL A 198 -5.79 11.27 -20.62
N THR A 199 -6.40 11.18 -19.44
CA THR A 199 -5.73 10.77 -18.20
C THR A 199 -6.52 9.69 -17.48
N GLY A 200 -5.85 8.81 -16.75
CA GLY A 200 -6.52 7.67 -16.13
C GLY A 200 -5.67 6.92 -15.12
N ARG A 201 -6.19 5.77 -14.70
CA ARG A 201 -5.54 4.84 -13.77
C ARG A 201 -5.78 3.38 -14.17
N ILE A 202 -4.91 2.49 -13.73
CA ILE A 202 -5.08 1.03 -13.83
C ILE A 202 -4.98 0.45 -12.42
N LEU A 203 -6.06 -0.17 -11.96
CA LEU A 203 -6.18 -0.69 -10.59
C LEU A 203 -5.46 -2.04 -10.47
N SER A 204 -4.50 -2.16 -9.56
CA SER A 204 -3.54 -3.29 -9.46
C SER A 204 -2.85 -3.67 -10.78
N GLY A 205 -2.70 -2.72 -11.71
CA GLY A 205 -2.06 -2.98 -13.01
C GLY A 205 -0.54 -3.16 -12.94
N GLY A 206 0.10 -2.65 -11.89
CA GLY A 206 1.54 -2.76 -11.68
C GLY A 206 1.90 -3.90 -10.74
N MET A 207 2.94 -4.66 -11.06
CA MET A 207 3.46 -5.76 -10.24
C MET A 207 4.92 -5.49 -9.87
N VAL A 208 5.19 -5.30 -8.58
CA VAL A 208 6.54 -5.03 -8.04
C VAL A 208 7.47 -6.22 -8.28
N GLN A 209 8.70 -5.95 -8.73
CA GLN A 209 9.68 -6.98 -9.12
C GLN A 209 10.77 -7.26 -8.07
N LEU A 210 10.83 -6.47 -6.99
CA LEU A 210 11.89 -6.51 -5.98
C LEU A 210 11.35 -6.39 -4.55
N ASP A 211 12.09 -6.92 -3.59
CA ASP A 211 11.77 -6.77 -2.17
C ASP A 211 12.34 -5.46 -1.64
N ARG A 212 11.47 -4.58 -1.15
CA ARG A 212 11.83 -3.31 -0.55
C ARG A 212 11.94 -3.44 0.97
N LYS A 213 13.17 -3.42 1.48
CA LYS A 213 13.43 -3.35 2.93
C LYS A 213 13.22 -1.95 3.48
N LEU A 214 12.99 -1.86 4.80
CA LEU A 214 13.11 -0.62 5.56
C LEU A 214 14.47 -0.59 6.25
N GLY A 215 14.83 0.53 6.88
CA GLY A 215 16.04 0.57 7.69
C GLY A 215 16.09 1.68 8.72
N LEU A 216 17.15 1.63 9.53
CA LEU A 216 17.52 2.63 10.51
C LEU A 216 18.95 3.08 10.23
N VAL A 217 19.16 4.39 10.13
CA VAL A 217 20.49 5.00 10.03
C VAL A 217 20.86 5.57 11.41
N LEU A 218 21.97 5.13 11.99
CA LEU A 218 22.48 5.64 13.25
C LEU A 218 23.07 7.05 13.05
N ARG A 219 22.75 7.95 13.97
CA ARG A 219 23.32 9.31 14.00
C ARG A 219 24.82 9.22 14.30
N PRO A 220 25.67 10.16 13.82
CA PRO A 220 27.13 10.11 14.00
C PRO A 220 27.64 9.86 15.43
N LYS A 221 26.95 10.36 16.46
CA LYS A 221 27.28 10.10 17.88
C LYS A 221 27.23 8.60 18.27
N TYR A 222 26.44 7.81 17.55
CA TYR A 222 26.08 6.44 17.86
C TYR A 222 26.56 5.42 16.80
N GLN A 223 27.22 5.87 15.72
CA GLN A 223 27.80 5.00 14.69
C GLN A 223 28.91 4.14 15.29
N HIS A 224 28.62 2.86 15.53
CA HIS A 224 29.54 1.90 16.11
C HIS A 224 28.96 0.48 16.03
N VAL A 225 29.72 -0.49 15.48
CA VAL A 225 29.27 -1.88 15.23
C VAL A 225 28.54 -2.52 16.43
N LYS A 226 29.10 -2.40 17.65
CA LYS A 226 28.47 -2.97 18.87
C LYS A 226 27.11 -2.36 19.17
N LEU A 227 26.88 -1.07 18.89
CA LEU A 227 25.61 -0.42 19.16
C LEU A 227 24.59 -0.74 18.05
N ALA A 228 25.02 -0.77 16.78
CA ALA A 228 24.18 -1.26 15.68
C ALA A 228 23.70 -2.71 15.94
N THR A 229 24.59 -3.57 16.44
CA THR A 229 24.25 -4.94 16.86
C THR A 229 23.30 -4.95 18.06
N ALA A 230 23.58 -4.18 19.12
CA ALA A 230 22.71 -4.13 20.30
C ALA A 230 21.29 -3.61 19.99
N ILE A 231 21.15 -2.64 19.08
CA ILE A 231 19.86 -2.17 18.58
C ILE A 231 19.15 -3.25 17.76
N ALA A 232 19.85 -3.93 16.84
CA ALA A 232 19.28 -5.03 16.07
C ALA A 232 18.82 -6.18 16.99
N ASP A 233 19.60 -6.53 18.01
CA ASP A 233 19.24 -7.52 19.03
C ASP A 233 18.01 -7.07 19.84
N ALA A 234 17.91 -5.79 20.22
CA ALA A 234 16.74 -5.25 20.90
C ALA A 234 15.46 -5.38 20.06
N ILE A 235 15.55 -5.04 18.77
CA ILE A 235 14.44 -5.21 17.83
C ILE A 235 14.08 -6.70 17.68
N ASN A 236 15.08 -7.59 17.59
CA ASN A 236 14.89 -9.04 17.44
C ASN A 236 14.34 -9.75 18.70
N ARG A 237 14.53 -9.17 19.90
CA ARG A 237 13.86 -9.63 21.12
C ARG A 237 12.35 -9.45 21.00
N ARG A 238 11.90 -8.26 20.57
CA ARG A 238 10.48 -7.86 20.44
C ARG A 238 9.79 -8.37 19.17
N PHE A 239 10.51 -8.46 18.06
CA PHE A 239 9.97 -8.81 16.75
C PHE A 239 10.75 -9.95 16.08
N TYR A 240 10.03 -11.02 15.80
CA TYR A 240 10.53 -12.21 15.15
C TYR A 240 9.37 -12.94 14.47
N PHE A 241 9.68 -13.82 13.54
CA PHE A 241 8.75 -14.79 12.99
C PHE A 241 9.41 -16.17 12.88
N PHE A 242 8.59 -17.21 12.75
CA PHE A 242 9.09 -18.57 12.56
C PHE A 242 9.25 -18.84 11.06
N ASP A 243 10.49 -19.05 10.63
CA ASP A 243 10.85 -19.44 9.27
C ASP A 243 10.95 -20.98 9.24
N GLY A 244 9.79 -21.62 9.09
CA GLY A 244 9.62 -23.07 9.24
C GLY A 244 9.85 -23.56 10.67
N THR A 245 11.10 -23.88 11.01
CA THR A 245 11.50 -24.41 12.32
C THR A 245 12.35 -23.46 13.16
N THR A 246 12.87 -22.36 12.59
CA THR A 246 13.77 -21.45 13.30
C THR A 246 13.10 -20.09 13.59
N ARG A 247 13.36 -19.55 14.79
CA ARG A 247 12.99 -18.17 15.14
C ARG A 247 13.95 -17.22 14.42
N ARG A 248 13.45 -16.48 13.44
CA ARG A 248 14.19 -15.48 12.68
C ARG A 248 13.81 -14.08 13.17
N GLY A 249 14.82 -13.29 13.55
CA GLY A 249 14.68 -11.86 13.82
C GLY A 249 14.45 -11.06 12.54
N ILE A 250 13.86 -9.87 12.68
CA ILE A 250 13.55 -8.99 11.54
C ILE A 250 14.63 -7.92 11.27
N ALA A 251 15.56 -7.71 12.20
CA ALA A 251 16.58 -6.67 12.12
C ALA A 251 17.97 -7.25 11.93
N LYS A 252 18.77 -6.62 11.07
CA LYS A 252 20.16 -7.01 10.79
C LYS A 252 21.03 -5.77 10.66
N ALA A 253 22.02 -5.62 11.55
CA ALA A 253 23.10 -4.66 11.35
C ALA A 253 23.92 -5.09 10.12
N ILE A 254 23.96 -4.23 9.09
CA ILE A 254 24.73 -4.46 7.86
C ILE A 254 26.08 -3.76 7.97
N GLU A 255 26.05 -2.51 8.44
CA GLU A 255 27.20 -1.63 8.63
C GLU A 255 27.20 -1.09 10.08
N ASP A 256 28.18 -0.27 10.45
CA ASP A 256 28.24 0.35 11.78
C ASP A 256 27.25 1.51 11.96
N ASP A 257 26.71 2.04 10.85
CA ASP A 257 25.66 3.04 10.82
C ASP A 257 24.31 2.60 10.22
N TYR A 258 24.21 1.41 9.61
CA TYR A 258 22.98 0.94 8.95
C TYR A 258 22.46 -0.40 9.47
N ILE A 259 21.18 -0.40 9.85
CA ILE A 259 20.40 -1.60 10.23
C ILE A 259 19.27 -1.79 9.23
N GLU A 260 19.27 -2.92 8.53
CA GLU A 260 18.19 -3.37 7.65
C GLU A 260 17.04 -3.97 8.46
N LEU A 261 15.79 -3.69 8.04
CA LEU A 261 14.57 -4.17 8.67
C LEU A 261 13.62 -4.86 7.67
N ASP A 262 13.26 -6.10 7.97
CA ASP A 262 12.09 -6.79 7.42
C ASP A 262 10.81 -6.28 8.10
N VAL A 263 9.75 -6.00 7.32
CA VAL A 263 8.44 -5.63 7.89
C VAL A 263 7.77 -6.87 8.50
N HIS A 264 7.48 -6.82 9.80
CA HIS A 264 6.78 -7.90 10.50
C HIS A 264 5.35 -8.08 9.96
N PRO A 265 4.87 -9.31 9.70
CA PRO A 265 3.56 -9.55 9.06
C PRO A 265 2.37 -8.85 9.72
N ARG A 266 2.41 -8.61 11.04
CA ARG A 266 1.41 -7.87 11.84
C ARG A 266 1.16 -6.45 11.34
N TYR A 267 2.17 -5.80 10.76
CA TYR A 267 2.15 -4.39 10.37
C TYR A 267 2.23 -4.19 8.85
N ARG A 268 1.99 -5.24 8.05
CA ARG A 268 1.98 -5.10 6.59
C ARG A 268 0.91 -4.08 6.18
N HIS A 269 1.26 -3.13 5.33
CA HIS A 269 0.45 -1.97 4.93
C HIS A 269 0.29 -0.88 6.03
N HIS A 270 1.00 -1.02 7.16
CA HIS A 270 1.02 -0.09 8.29
C HIS A 270 2.46 0.20 8.74
N GLU A 271 3.35 0.36 7.75
CA GLU A 271 4.80 0.53 7.92
C GLU A 271 5.18 1.78 8.75
N GLU A 272 4.36 2.83 8.73
CA GLU A 272 4.54 4.01 9.59
C GLU A 272 4.44 3.65 11.08
N ARG A 273 3.39 2.91 11.48
CA ARG A 273 3.21 2.45 12.86
C ARG A 273 4.33 1.48 13.25
N PHE A 274 4.64 0.52 12.38
CA PHE A 274 5.75 -0.41 12.61
C PHE A 274 7.05 0.33 12.96
N MET A 275 7.39 1.35 12.16
CA MET A 275 8.59 2.14 12.38
C MET A 275 8.49 2.99 13.66
N ALA A 276 7.31 3.52 14.02
CA ALA A 276 7.11 4.21 15.29
C ALA A 276 7.38 3.30 16.50
N VAL A 277 6.86 2.07 16.47
CA VAL A 277 7.04 1.07 17.53
C VAL A 277 8.49 0.58 17.61
N VAL A 278 9.12 0.26 16.46
CA VAL A 278 10.55 -0.09 16.40
C VAL A 278 11.42 1.02 16.99
N ARG A 279 11.10 2.29 16.70
CA ARG A 279 11.80 3.46 17.24
C ARG A 279 11.55 3.70 18.74
N ALA A 280 10.49 3.12 19.30
CA ALA A 280 10.13 3.18 20.71
C ALA A 280 10.63 1.96 21.53
N ILE A 281 11.33 1.01 20.91
CA ILE A 281 11.98 -0.10 21.63
C ILE A 281 13.12 0.43 22.51
N ALA A 282 13.25 -0.12 23.71
CA ALA A 282 14.39 0.13 24.59
C ALA A 282 15.62 -0.69 24.15
N VAL A 283 16.79 -0.05 24.05
CA VAL A 283 18.02 -0.71 23.58
C VAL A 283 18.58 -1.67 24.64
N ALA A 284 18.59 -1.23 25.90
CA ALA A 284 18.96 -2.04 27.04
C ALA A 284 17.99 -3.24 27.20
N PRO A 285 18.47 -4.40 27.69
CA PRO A 285 17.58 -5.48 28.11
C PRO A 285 16.73 -5.07 29.33
N GLU A 286 15.63 -5.79 29.54
CA GLU A 286 14.73 -5.58 30.68
C GLU A 286 15.47 -5.60 32.02
N SER A 287 15.04 -4.75 32.95
CA SER A 287 15.67 -4.57 34.26
C SER A 287 14.63 -4.28 35.34
N THR A 288 15.09 -4.11 36.59
CA THR A 288 14.24 -3.64 37.69
C THR A 288 13.55 -2.29 37.42
N GLY A 289 14.10 -1.47 36.51
CA GLY A 289 13.48 -0.21 36.08
C GLY A 289 12.21 -0.37 35.23
N THR A 290 11.94 -1.53 34.65
CA THR A 290 10.78 -1.74 33.75
C THR A 290 9.45 -1.47 34.46
N GLN A 291 9.32 -1.81 35.74
CA GLN A 291 8.09 -1.54 36.50
C GLN A 291 7.85 -0.04 36.73
N ALA A 292 8.90 0.73 37.05
CA ALA A 292 8.80 2.18 37.16
C ALA A 292 8.44 2.83 35.81
N LYS A 293 9.01 2.32 34.70
CA LYS A 293 8.68 2.77 33.34
C LYS A 293 7.23 2.45 32.94
N LEU A 294 6.67 1.31 33.38
CA LEU A 294 5.25 1.00 33.17
C LEU A 294 4.33 1.99 33.90
N VAL A 295 4.65 2.38 35.13
CA VAL A 295 3.88 3.38 35.90
C VAL A 295 3.95 4.76 35.24
N ASP A 296 5.15 5.24 34.90
CA ASP A 296 5.36 6.51 34.19
C ASP A 296 4.62 6.55 32.82
N LEU A 297 4.63 5.45 32.07
CA LEU A 297 3.88 5.34 30.82
C LEU A 297 2.37 5.27 31.05
N ALA A 298 1.89 4.65 32.15
CA ALA A 298 0.47 4.65 32.51
C ALA A 298 -0.03 6.06 32.84
N GLU A 299 0.76 6.86 33.56
CA GLU A 299 0.46 8.26 33.86
C GLU A 299 0.47 9.11 32.58
N LYS A 300 1.46 8.94 31.70
CA LYS A 300 1.52 9.62 30.40
C LYS A 300 0.38 9.21 29.46
N LEU A 301 -0.11 7.97 29.55
CA LEU A 301 -1.26 7.48 28.78
C LEU A 301 -2.58 8.12 29.23
N ARG A 302 -2.68 8.58 30.49
CA ARG A 302 -3.86 9.32 30.99
C ARG A 302 -3.91 10.79 30.56
N ASN A 303 -2.87 11.29 29.91
CA ASN A 303 -2.74 12.69 29.49
C ASN A 303 -2.79 12.80 27.95
N PRO A 304 -3.83 13.41 27.34
CA PRO A 304 -4.00 13.45 25.89
C PRO A 304 -2.78 13.92 25.06
N PRO A 305 -1.99 14.94 25.47
CA PRO A 305 -0.80 15.36 24.72
C PRO A 305 0.30 14.29 24.62
N THR A 306 0.38 13.37 25.59
CA THR A 306 1.41 12.31 25.65
C THR A 306 0.88 10.91 25.36
N ALA A 307 -0.44 10.75 25.28
CA ALA A 307 -1.11 9.45 25.23
C ALA A 307 -0.68 8.59 24.04
N PHE A 308 -0.56 9.18 22.85
CA PHE A 308 -0.11 8.47 21.65
C PHE A 308 1.32 7.90 21.82
N ASP A 309 2.28 8.70 22.29
CA ASP A 309 3.66 8.23 22.47
C ASP A 309 3.77 7.19 23.58
N ALA A 310 2.98 7.36 24.66
CA ALA A 310 2.89 6.38 25.74
C ALA A 310 2.35 5.04 25.25
N ALA A 311 1.27 5.03 24.46
CA ALA A 311 0.70 3.81 23.87
C ALA A 311 1.69 3.11 22.93
N ILE A 312 2.44 3.85 22.11
CA ILE A 312 3.46 3.29 21.21
C ILE A 312 4.65 2.70 22.01
N GLN A 313 5.08 3.33 23.10
CA GLN A 313 6.10 2.76 23.99
C GLN A 313 5.60 1.51 24.74
N LEU A 314 4.34 1.49 25.18
CA LEU A 314 3.71 0.31 25.78
C LEU A 314 3.59 -0.85 24.76
N GLU A 315 3.23 -0.57 23.51
CA GLU A 315 3.25 -1.56 22.42
C GLU A 315 4.66 -2.10 22.13
N ALA A 316 5.69 -1.24 22.24
CA ALA A 316 7.09 -1.64 22.10
C ALA A 316 7.58 -2.52 23.26
N LEU A 317 7.10 -2.31 24.49
CA LEU A 317 7.35 -3.19 25.64
C LEU A 317 6.67 -4.56 25.49
N GLY A 318 5.52 -4.65 24.82
CA GLY A 318 4.85 -5.91 24.52
C GLY A 318 4.01 -6.47 25.68
N GLU A 319 4.11 -7.78 25.92
CA GLU A 319 3.23 -8.54 26.85
C GLU A 319 3.07 -7.90 28.24
N MET A 320 4.17 -7.36 28.80
CA MET A 320 4.17 -6.74 30.13
C MET A 320 3.28 -5.49 30.24
N ALA A 321 3.03 -4.80 29.13
CA ALA A 321 2.23 -3.58 29.09
C ALA A 321 0.73 -3.85 28.95
N ILE A 322 0.32 -5.08 28.65
CA ILE A 322 -1.08 -5.43 28.39
C ILE A 322 -2.02 -5.07 29.55
N PRO A 323 -1.72 -5.36 30.84
CA PRO A 323 -2.59 -4.98 31.94
C PRO A 323 -2.82 -3.46 32.01
N THR A 324 -1.76 -2.67 31.82
CA THR A 324 -1.81 -1.20 31.78
C THR A 324 -2.68 -0.68 30.63
N LEU A 325 -2.55 -1.30 29.45
CA LEU A 325 -3.35 -0.93 28.28
C LEU A 325 -4.83 -1.34 28.43
N ILE A 326 -5.13 -2.49 29.06
CA ILE A 326 -6.52 -2.91 29.36
C ILE A 326 -7.16 -1.96 30.37
N GLU A 327 -6.43 -1.52 31.40
CA GLU A 327 -6.95 -0.51 32.33
C GLU A 327 -7.23 0.82 31.58
N ALA A 328 -6.36 1.20 30.65
CA ALA A 328 -6.53 2.41 29.87
C ALA A 328 -7.70 2.36 28.85
N THR A 329 -8.17 1.17 28.45
CA THR A 329 -9.39 1.05 27.64
C THR A 329 -10.68 1.34 28.41
N GLU A 330 -10.64 1.42 29.74
CA GLU A 330 -11.78 1.79 30.60
C GLU A 330 -11.82 3.29 30.95
N LEU A 331 -10.90 4.11 30.42
CA LEU A 331 -10.86 5.55 30.65
C LEU A 331 -12.07 6.26 30.03
N SER A 332 -12.52 7.37 30.65
CA SER A 332 -13.67 8.15 30.19
C SER A 332 -13.44 8.85 28.84
N ASN A 333 -12.21 9.32 28.58
CA ASN A 333 -11.86 10.03 27.35
C ASN A 333 -11.66 9.05 26.17
N PRO A 334 -12.39 9.22 25.04
CA PRO A 334 -12.35 8.31 23.91
C PRO A 334 -11.01 8.31 23.14
N GLU A 335 -10.25 9.41 23.15
CA GLU A 335 -8.90 9.46 22.56
C GLU A 335 -7.94 8.51 23.30
N LEU A 336 -8.02 8.50 24.63
CA LEU A 336 -7.18 7.65 25.48
C LEU A 336 -7.55 6.17 25.32
N ARG A 337 -8.86 5.86 25.34
CA ARG A 337 -9.37 4.52 25.02
C ARG A 337 -8.88 4.04 23.66
N PHE A 338 -8.96 4.91 22.65
CA PHE A 338 -8.58 4.59 21.28
C PHE A 338 -7.09 4.22 21.17
N TYR A 339 -6.18 5.04 21.69
CA TYR A 339 -4.74 4.73 21.61
C TYR A 339 -4.37 3.45 22.36
N ALA A 340 -4.97 3.21 23.54
CA ALA A 340 -4.76 1.99 24.31
C ALA A 340 -5.27 0.74 23.56
N ALA A 341 -6.47 0.81 22.98
CA ALA A 341 -7.07 -0.27 22.21
C ALA A 341 -6.33 -0.54 20.90
N GLU A 342 -5.83 0.50 20.22
CA GLU A 342 -5.03 0.34 19.01
C GLU A 342 -3.74 -0.42 19.33
N ALA A 343 -3.02 -0.04 20.39
CA ALA A 343 -1.84 -0.77 20.86
C ALA A 343 -2.17 -2.24 21.21
N LEU A 344 -3.26 -2.49 21.94
CA LEU A 344 -3.73 -3.85 22.25
C LEU A 344 -4.01 -4.67 20.98
N ALA A 345 -4.60 -4.08 19.95
CA ALA A 345 -4.85 -4.80 18.69
C ALA A 345 -3.55 -5.22 17.99
N TYR A 346 -2.52 -4.37 17.99
CA TYR A 346 -1.19 -4.75 17.46
C TYR A 346 -0.41 -5.72 18.36
N LEU A 347 -0.80 -5.86 19.63
CA LEU A 347 -0.40 -6.94 20.55
C LEU A 347 -1.29 -8.20 20.46
N ASP A 348 -2.14 -8.30 19.42
CA ASP A 348 -3.06 -9.42 19.19
C ASP A 348 -4.09 -9.69 20.32
N ARG A 349 -4.48 -8.64 21.05
CA ARG A 349 -5.45 -8.70 22.16
C ARG A 349 -6.88 -8.42 21.73
N VAL A 350 -7.81 -9.24 22.22
CA VAL A 350 -9.24 -9.19 21.87
C VAL A 350 -9.98 -8.06 22.61
N GLU A 351 -9.44 -7.62 23.73
CA GLU A 351 -9.91 -6.50 24.54
C GLU A 351 -9.98 -5.20 23.72
N ALA A 352 -9.11 -5.06 22.71
CA ALA A 352 -9.13 -3.96 21.75
C ALA A 352 -10.43 -3.84 20.92
N VAL A 353 -11.17 -4.94 20.73
CA VAL A 353 -12.23 -5.00 19.71
C VAL A 353 -13.40 -4.06 20.02
N ALA A 354 -13.84 -3.98 21.28
CA ALA A 354 -14.98 -3.15 21.64
C ALA A 354 -14.67 -1.64 21.55
N PRO A 355 -13.58 -1.11 22.13
CA PRO A 355 -13.25 0.32 22.00
C PRO A 355 -12.90 0.74 20.57
N LEU A 356 -12.26 -0.12 19.77
CA LEU A 356 -12.00 0.21 18.35
C LEU A 356 -13.30 0.29 17.53
N VAL A 357 -14.26 -0.61 17.77
CA VAL A 357 -15.57 -0.58 17.11
C VAL A 357 -16.40 0.63 17.54
N GLU A 358 -16.31 1.04 18.81
CA GLU A 358 -16.88 2.29 19.31
C GLU A 358 -16.25 3.51 18.61
N GLY A 359 -14.92 3.57 18.53
CA GLY A 359 -14.18 4.64 17.84
C GLY A 359 -14.56 4.78 16.37
N ILE A 360 -14.73 3.65 15.65
CA ILE A 360 -15.14 3.65 14.23
C ILE A 360 -16.54 4.26 14.02
N ARG A 361 -17.47 4.03 14.96
CA ARG A 361 -18.81 4.62 14.90
C ARG A 361 -18.74 6.12 15.12
N ASN A 362 -18.21 6.50 16.28
CA ASN A 362 -18.40 7.82 16.86
C ASN A 362 -17.43 8.87 16.32
N HIS A 363 -16.20 8.50 15.95
CA HIS A 363 -15.14 9.45 15.65
C HIS A 363 -14.51 9.21 14.26
N PRO A 364 -14.79 10.07 13.26
CA PRO A 364 -14.24 9.94 11.90
C PRO A 364 -12.71 9.90 11.80
N ALA A 365 -12.00 10.43 12.81
CA ALA A 365 -10.54 10.39 12.90
C ALA A 365 -10.00 8.99 13.25
N PHE A 366 -10.74 8.19 14.02
CA PHE A 366 -10.31 6.87 14.48
C PHE A 366 -10.63 5.76 13.48
N ARG A 367 -11.51 6.00 12.49
CA ARG A 367 -12.02 4.99 11.55
C ARG A 367 -10.91 4.23 10.81
N ALA A 368 -10.03 4.95 10.11
CA ALA A 368 -8.97 4.35 9.31
C ALA A 368 -7.98 3.50 10.15
N PRO A 369 -7.36 4.05 11.23
CA PRO A 369 -6.43 3.27 12.06
C PRO A 369 -7.11 2.13 12.82
N ALA A 370 -8.35 2.29 13.29
CA ALA A 370 -9.09 1.21 13.95
C ALA A 370 -9.43 0.06 12.98
N LEU A 371 -9.93 0.35 11.78
CA LEU A 371 -10.22 -0.67 10.76
C LEU A 371 -8.95 -1.40 10.30
N ALA A 372 -7.83 -0.68 10.20
CA ALA A 372 -6.50 -1.24 9.95
C ALA A 372 -6.07 -2.22 11.08
N ALA A 373 -6.13 -1.79 12.34
CA ALA A 373 -5.77 -2.60 13.48
C ALA A 373 -6.64 -3.87 13.61
N LEU A 374 -7.96 -3.74 13.35
CA LEU A 374 -8.91 -4.86 13.30
C LEU A 374 -8.69 -5.78 12.09
N GLN A 375 -8.22 -5.27 10.94
CA GLN A 375 -7.91 -6.11 9.77
C GLN A 375 -6.84 -7.16 10.10
N GLY A 376 -5.79 -6.76 10.82
CA GLY A 376 -4.71 -7.67 11.23
C GLY A 376 -5.08 -8.61 12.38
N LEU A 377 -6.00 -8.23 13.27
CA LEU A 377 -6.25 -8.91 14.55
C LEU A 377 -6.72 -10.36 14.38
N ALA A 378 -5.91 -11.33 14.83
CA ALA A 378 -6.09 -12.76 14.57
C ALA A 378 -7.15 -13.44 15.45
N ASN A 379 -8.34 -12.82 15.59
CA ASN A 379 -9.45 -13.33 16.38
C ASN A 379 -10.75 -13.41 15.55
N PRO A 380 -11.47 -14.57 15.53
CA PRO A 380 -12.74 -14.72 14.80
C PRO A 380 -13.88 -13.79 15.25
N THR A 381 -13.85 -13.27 16.49
CA THR A 381 -14.89 -12.33 16.96
C THR A 381 -14.88 -11.02 16.18
N VAL A 382 -13.74 -10.63 15.63
CA VAL A 382 -13.56 -9.40 14.85
C VAL A 382 -14.43 -9.41 13.60
N GLY A 383 -14.52 -10.54 12.88
CA GLY A 383 -15.37 -10.64 11.70
C GLY A 383 -16.85 -10.35 12.01
N ASN A 384 -17.34 -10.85 13.15
CA ASN A 384 -18.70 -10.59 13.63
C ASN A 384 -18.90 -9.14 14.08
N SER A 385 -17.91 -8.54 14.75
CA SER A 385 -17.98 -7.14 15.20
C SER A 385 -17.91 -6.15 14.03
N VAL A 386 -17.00 -6.36 13.06
CA VAL A 386 -16.88 -5.53 11.86
C VAL A 386 -18.09 -5.72 10.94
N ARG A 387 -18.68 -6.93 10.85
CA ARG A 387 -19.95 -7.13 10.12
C ARG A 387 -21.09 -6.24 10.63
N LYS A 388 -21.17 -5.96 11.94
CA LYS A 388 -22.19 -5.03 12.48
C LYS A 388 -22.01 -3.60 11.97
N LEU A 389 -20.79 -3.21 11.58
CA LEU A 389 -20.51 -1.88 11.03
C LEU A 389 -21.07 -1.69 9.60
N LEU A 390 -21.51 -2.76 8.94
CA LEU A 390 -22.21 -2.70 7.65
C LEU A 390 -23.63 -2.13 7.77
N ASP A 391 -24.20 -2.01 8.97
CA ASP A 391 -25.54 -1.43 9.20
C ASP A 391 -25.49 0.06 9.59
N GLU A 392 -24.31 0.67 9.71
CA GLU A 392 -24.15 2.05 10.21
C GLU A 392 -24.60 3.11 9.18
N ALA A 393 -25.08 4.26 9.65
CA ALA A 393 -25.53 5.34 8.78
C ALA A 393 -24.42 5.92 7.88
N SER A 394 -23.18 5.94 8.38
CA SER A 394 -21.99 6.41 7.66
C SER A 394 -21.59 5.44 6.55
N LEU A 395 -21.69 5.87 5.29
CA LEU A 395 -21.21 5.08 4.14
C LEU A 395 -19.71 4.76 4.24
N GLU A 396 -18.91 5.70 4.75
CA GLU A 396 -17.48 5.51 4.99
C GLU A 396 -17.20 4.36 5.98
N THR A 397 -18.00 4.28 7.04
CA THR A 397 -17.91 3.21 8.03
C THR A 397 -18.29 1.86 7.40
N ARG A 398 -19.38 1.82 6.62
CA ARG A 398 -19.84 0.59 5.94
C ARG A 398 -18.85 0.10 4.89
N TYR A 399 -18.35 0.98 4.03
CA TYR A 399 -17.39 0.61 2.98
C TYR A 399 -16.03 0.22 3.58
N GLY A 400 -15.54 0.97 4.57
CA GLY A 400 -14.34 0.59 5.33
C GLY A 400 -14.48 -0.79 5.99
N ALA A 401 -15.62 -1.07 6.63
CA ALA A 401 -15.90 -2.38 7.23
C ALA A 401 -15.97 -3.52 6.19
N MET A 402 -16.61 -3.29 5.04
CA MET A 402 -16.65 -4.25 3.92
C MET A 402 -15.23 -4.57 3.43
N VAL A 403 -14.38 -3.55 3.24
CA VAL A 403 -12.98 -3.71 2.82
C VAL A 403 -12.17 -4.48 3.87
N THR A 404 -12.32 -4.17 5.16
CA THR A 404 -11.69 -4.93 6.25
C THR A 404 -12.11 -6.40 6.24
N LEU A 405 -13.41 -6.70 6.04
CA LEU A 405 -13.89 -8.09 5.93
C LEU A 405 -13.35 -8.80 4.68
N ARG A 406 -13.16 -8.07 3.57
CA ARG A 406 -12.66 -8.59 2.28
C ARG A 406 -11.18 -9.01 2.34
N GLU A 407 -10.33 -8.28 3.05
CA GLU A 407 -8.92 -8.66 3.23
C GLU A 407 -8.71 -9.73 4.32
N ARG A 408 -9.68 -9.91 5.21
CA ARG A 408 -9.63 -10.89 6.31
C ARG A 408 -9.91 -12.32 5.84
N LYS A 409 -9.00 -13.25 6.15
CA LYS A 409 -9.11 -14.67 5.74
C LYS A 409 -10.34 -15.39 6.28
N ASP A 410 -10.79 -15.03 7.49
CA ASP A 410 -11.93 -15.64 8.19
C ASP A 410 -13.28 -15.02 7.80
N ALA A 411 -13.29 -13.88 7.10
CA ALA A 411 -14.50 -13.13 6.78
C ALA A 411 -14.77 -12.96 5.26
N LYS A 412 -13.73 -12.99 4.41
CA LYS A 412 -13.82 -12.70 2.97
C LYS A 412 -14.88 -13.52 2.23
N ASP A 413 -15.00 -14.80 2.56
CA ASP A 413 -15.88 -15.76 1.86
C ASP A 413 -17.37 -15.48 2.20
N SER A 414 -17.61 -14.70 3.24
CA SER A 414 -18.95 -14.33 3.71
C SER A 414 -19.55 -13.10 3.02
N LEU A 415 -18.80 -12.44 2.13
CA LEU A 415 -19.22 -11.26 1.35
C LEU A 415 -19.81 -11.59 -0.04
N GLY A 416 -19.72 -12.84 -0.51
CA GLY A 416 -20.41 -13.30 -1.72
C GLY A 416 -20.00 -12.67 -3.07
N GLY A 417 -18.90 -11.92 -3.14
CA GLY A 417 -18.56 -11.10 -4.32
C GLY A 417 -18.35 -11.89 -5.62
N GLU A 418 -19.20 -11.61 -6.61
CA GLU A 418 -19.18 -12.17 -7.95
C GLU A 418 -18.01 -11.61 -8.79
N ASN A 419 -17.50 -12.36 -9.77
CA ASN A 419 -16.51 -11.89 -10.74
C ASN A 419 -17.16 -11.82 -12.13
N LEU A 420 -17.43 -10.61 -12.61
CA LEU A 420 -18.14 -10.39 -13.88
C LEU A 420 -17.17 -10.53 -15.05
N LYS A 421 -17.04 -11.77 -15.56
CA LYS A 421 -16.20 -12.16 -16.71
C LYS A 421 -14.74 -11.67 -16.64
N GLY A 422 -14.18 -11.54 -15.43
CA GLY A 422 -12.82 -11.06 -15.22
C GLY A 422 -12.65 -9.54 -15.40
N GLN A 423 -13.72 -8.77 -15.61
CA GLN A 423 -13.66 -7.32 -15.81
C GLN A 423 -13.59 -6.57 -14.47
N PHE A 424 -14.49 -6.91 -13.54
CA PHE A 424 -14.57 -6.34 -12.19
C PHE A 424 -15.37 -7.24 -11.27
N ARG A 425 -15.33 -6.97 -9.96
CA ARG A 425 -16.16 -7.67 -8.98
C ARG A 425 -17.45 -6.90 -8.65
N LEU A 426 -18.55 -7.62 -8.53
CA LEU A 426 -19.81 -7.09 -8.02
C LEU A 426 -20.05 -7.65 -6.61
N TYR A 427 -20.34 -6.77 -5.66
CA TYR A 427 -20.71 -7.13 -4.30
C TYR A 427 -22.12 -6.64 -3.99
N GLU A 428 -22.91 -7.52 -3.39
CA GLU A 428 -24.27 -7.24 -2.93
C GLU A 428 -24.23 -7.35 -1.40
N ILE A 429 -24.30 -6.22 -0.69
CA ILE A 429 -24.10 -6.15 0.76
C ILE A 429 -25.40 -5.73 1.44
N PRO A 430 -26.15 -6.67 2.05
CA PRO A 430 -27.29 -6.34 2.88
C PRO A 430 -26.88 -5.38 4.00
N SER A 431 -27.63 -4.28 4.13
CA SER A 431 -27.36 -3.18 5.06
C SER A 431 -28.68 -2.55 5.48
N LYS A 432 -28.81 -2.19 6.76
CA LYS A 432 -29.88 -1.33 7.27
C LYS A 432 -29.59 0.17 7.14
N GLY A 433 -28.36 0.53 6.77
CA GLY A 433 -27.99 1.91 6.48
C GLY A 433 -28.57 2.40 5.14
N PRO A 434 -28.49 3.71 4.84
CA PRO A 434 -29.04 4.28 3.60
C PRO A 434 -28.54 3.57 2.34
N ALA A 435 -29.39 3.37 1.33
CA ALA A 435 -28.99 2.70 0.10
C ALA A 435 -27.86 3.47 -0.62
N ALA A 436 -26.85 2.74 -1.09
CA ALA A 436 -25.70 3.34 -1.78
C ALA A 436 -25.06 2.39 -2.80
N VAL A 437 -24.54 2.98 -3.88
CA VAL A 437 -23.64 2.35 -4.84
C VAL A 437 -22.24 2.90 -4.63
N VAL A 438 -21.29 2.01 -4.36
CA VAL A 438 -19.88 2.38 -4.17
C VAL A 438 -19.05 1.85 -5.34
N VAL A 439 -18.19 2.71 -5.89
CA VAL A 439 -17.21 2.39 -6.93
C VAL A 439 -15.81 2.52 -6.34
N SER A 440 -15.00 1.48 -6.48
CA SER A 440 -13.60 1.51 -6.03
C SER A 440 -12.69 2.18 -7.06
N LEU A 441 -11.96 3.23 -6.65
CA LEU A 441 -10.96 3.89 -7.50
C LEU A 441 -9.51 3.55 -7.11
N ASN A 442 -9.30 2.62 -6.17
CA ASN A 442 -7.98 2.12 -5.78
C ASN A 442 -7.94 0.59 -5.73
N ARG A 443 -6.78 -0.01 -5.96
CA ARG A 443 -6.43 -1.43 -5.82
C ARG A 443 -7.28 -2.41 -6.62
N LYS A 444 -8.56 -2.58 -6.30
CA LYS A 444 -9.44 -3.60 -6.89
C LYS A 444 -10.56 -2.93 -7.70
N PRO A 445 -10.79 -3.33 -8.97
CA PRO A 445 -11.96 -2.90 -9.72
C PRO A 445 -13.19 -3.62 -9.17
N GLU A 446 -14.03 -2.89 -8.42
CA GLU A 446 -15.23 -3.43 -7.81
C GLU A 446 -16.34 -2.39 -7.69
N ILE A 447 -17.58 -2.88 -7.75
CA ILE A 447 -18.79 -2.11 -7.48
C ILE A 447 -19.52 -2.80 -6.34
N VAL A 448 -19.93 -2.04 -5.33
CA VAL A 448 -20.64 -2.52 -4.15
C VAL A 448 -22.00 -1.88 -4.07
N LEU A 449 -23.05 -2.70 -4.09
CA LEU A 449 -24.43 -2.28 -3.83
C LEU A 449 -24.71 -2.52 -2.35
N MET A 450 -24.91 -1.45 -1.59
CA MET A 450 -25.12 -1.48 -0.14
C MET A 450 -26.57 -1.16 0.21
N GLY A 451 -27.23 -2.09 0.90
CA GLY A 451 -28.64 -1.97 1.27
C GLY A 451 -29.58 -2.27 0.10
N ASP A 452 -30.83 -1.87 0.23
CA ASP A 452 -31.86 -2.05 -0.81
C ASP A 452 -31.79 -0.90 -1.83
N VAL A 453 -30.88 -1.04 -2.81
CA VAL A 453 -30.67 -0.03 -3.86
C VAL A 453 -31.89 0.00 -4.79
N ALA A 454 -32.51 1.18 -4.87
CA ALA A 454 -33.70 1.43 -5.66
C ALA A 454 -33.45 1.14 -7.15
N ARG A 455 -34.52 0.68 -7.82
CA ARG A 455 -34.46 0.33 -9.24
C ARG A 455 -34.20 1.56 -10.12
N PRO A 456 -33.57 1.38 -11.30
CA PRO A 456 -33.32 2.47 -12.24
C PRO A 456 -34.60 3.23 -12.59
N ALA A 457 -34.65 4.53 -12.28
CA ALA A 457 -35.76 5.42 -12.55
C ALA A 457 -35.78 5.84 -14.03
N MET A 458 -36.08 4.88 -14.91
CA MET A 458 -36.03 5.04 -16.37
C MET A 458 -37.40 4.81 -17.01
N GLU A 459 -37.91 5.81 -17.71
CA GLU A 459 -39.19 5.73 -18.42
C GLU A 459 -39.07 5.01 -19.77
N SER A 460 -38.02 5.31 -20.56
CA SER A 460 -37.88 4.82 -21.93
C SER A 460 -36.48 4.23 -22.22
N PHE A 461 -35.47 5.07 -22.40
CA PHE A 461 -34.09 4.66 -22.68
C PHE A 461 -33.07 5.59 -22.02
N PHE A 462 -31.86 5.07 -21.89
CA PHE A 462 -30.67 5.73 -21.37
C PHE A 462 -29.51 5.43 -22.32
N ILE A 463 -28.78 6.47 -22.73
CA ILE A 463 -27.55 6.33 -23.52
C ILE A 463 -26.38 6.31 -22.55
N GLY A 464 -25.64 5.21 -22.56
CA GLY A 464 -24.42 5.01 -21.79
C GLY A 464 -23.15 5.32 -22.59
N PRO A 465 -21.97 5.04 -22.03
CA PRO A 465 -20.69 5.23 -22.71
C PRO A 465 -20.50 4.25 -23.88
N ALA A 466 -19.50 4.51 -24.72
CA ALA A 466 -18.98 3.58 -25.74
C ALA A 466 -20.05 2.85 -26.58
N GLY A 467 -21.06 3.60 -27.04
CA GLY A 467 -22.12 3.11 -27.92
C GLY A 467 -23.19 2.26 -27.24
N MET A 468 -23.28 2.27 -25.90
CA MET A 468 -24.33 1.55 -25.17
C MET A 468 -25.66 2.29 -25.12
N VAL A 469 -26.74 1.55 -25.29
CA VAL A 469 -28.12 2.01 -25.09
C VAL A 469 -28.85 0.98 -24.22
N ILE A 470 -29.36 1.43 -23.07
CA ILE A 470 -30.20 0.66 -22.17
C ILE A 470 -31.64 1.11 -22.43
N ARG A 471 -32.53 0.21 -22.82
CA ARG A 471 -33.94 0.53 -23.14
C ARG A 471 -34.90 -0.39 -22.40
N ARG A 472 -36.01 0.14 -21.93
CA ARG A 472 -37.10 -0.64 -21.34
C ARG A 472 -37.84 -1.46 -22.39
N ILE A 473 -38.10 -2.73 -22.09
CA ILE A 473 -38.96 -3.60 -22.89
C ILE A 473 -40.40 -3.36 -22.42
N GLU A 474 -41.27 -2.94 -23.34
CA GLU A 474 -42.69 -2.71 -23.08
C GLU A 474 -43.47 -4.03 -23.10
N GLY A 475 -44.52 -4.13 -22.27
CA GLY A 475 -45.49 -5.24 -22.31
C GLY A 475 -45.26 -6.40 -21.33
N GLU A 476 -44.11 -6.50 -20.67
CA GLU A 476 -43.88 -7.55 -19.66
C GLU A 476 -44.37 -7.15 -18.27
N ALA A 477 -45.36 -7.87 -17.75
CA ALA A 477 -46.01 -7.61 -16.45
C ALA A 477 -45.19 -8.09 -15.22
N THR A 478 -43.86 -8.04 -15.28
CA THR A 478 -43.01 -8.33 -14.13
C THR A 478 -42.88 -7.08 -13.25
N SER A 479 -42.86 -7.25 -11.92
CA SER A 479 -42.76 -6.12 -11.00
C SER A 479 -41.44 -5.34 -11.13
N ALA A 480 -40.38 -5.98 -11.64
CA ALA A 480 -39.08 -5.36 -11.91
C ALA A 480 -39.00 -4.64 -13.27
N GLY A 481 -39.84 -5.02 -14.23
CA GLY A 481 -39.61 -4.72 -15.64
C GLY A 481 -38.36 -5.44 -16.18
N ARG A 482 -38.22 -5.44 -17.51
CA ARG A 482 -37.06 -5.98 -18.21
C ARG A 482 -36.47 -4.94 -19.15
N PHE A 483 -35.15 -4.91 -19.22
CA PHE A 483 -34.39 -3.97 -20.04
C PHE A 483 -33.58 -4.72 -21.09
N ARG A 484 -33.36 -4.09 -22.24
CA ARG A 484 -32.41 -4.52 -23.25
C ARG A 484 -31.21 -3.58 -23.24
N ILE A 485 -30.03 -4.11 -22.93
CA ILE A 485 -28.77 -3.44 -23.18
C ILE A 485 -28.35 -3.76 -24.62
N SER A 486 -27.95 -2.75 -25.36
CA SER A 486 -27.45 -2.83 -26.73
C SER A 486 -26.10 -2.12 -26.78
N ARG A 487 -25.10 -2.65 -27.49
CA ARG A 487 -23.84 -1.94 -27.75
C ARG A 487 -23.52 -1.95 -29.24
N PHE A 488 -23.39 -0.75 -29.80
CA PHE A 488 -23.09 -0.50 -31.20
C PHE A 488 -21.65 0.02 -31.32
N ARG A 489 -20.81 -0.60 -32.14
CA ARG A 489 -19.42 -0.16 -32.37
C ARG A 489 -19.07 -0.24 -33.87
N PRO A 490 -18.41 0.79 -34.45
CA PRO A 490 -18.01 0.75 -35.85
C PRO A 490 -17.16 -0.50 -36.17
N GLY A 491 -17.55 -1.23 -37.22
CA GLY A 491 -16.83 -2.42 -37.68
C GLY A 491 -16.94 -3.66 -36.79
N GLN A 492 -17.86 -3.70 -35.83
CA GLN A 492 -18.13 -4.87 -34.99
C GLN A 492 -19.61 -5.30 -35.08
N GLU A 493 -19.90 -6.55 -34.70
CA GLU A 493 -21.27 -7.02 -34.59
C GLU A 493 -21.99 -6.39 -33.40
N ASP A 494 -23.28 -6.07 -33.57
CA ASP A 494 -24.12 -5.51 -32.51
C ASP A 494 -24.33 -6.51 -31.38
N ALA A 495 -23.97 -6.12 -30.16
CA ALA A 495 -24.13 -6.96 -28.97
C ALA A 495 -25.40 -6.57 -28.20
N PHE A 496 -26.17 -7.57 -27.75
CA PHE A 496 -27.42 -7.38 -27.00
C PHE A 496 -27.51 -8.31 -25.80
N ALA A 497 -28.12 -7.81 -24.72
CA ALA A 497 -28.47 -8.59 -23.53
C ALA A 497 -29.87 -8.17 -23.04
N GLU A 498 -30.71 -9.12 -22.63
CA GLU A 498 -32.00 -8.85 -22.01
C GLU A 498 -32.01 -9.27 -20.54
N ILE A 499 -32.20 -8.27 -19.68
CA ILE A 499 -31.91 -8.32 -18.25
C ILE A 499 -33.11 -7.84 -17.43
N GLU A 500 -33.09 -8.12 -16.13
CA GLU A 500 -34.06 -7.54 -15.19
C GLU A 500 -33.80 -6.04 -14.95
N GLY A 501 -34.82 -5.29 -14.55
CA GLY A 501 -34.73 -3.88 -14.19
C GLY A 501 -34.05 -3.60 -12.84
N THR A 502 -32.86 -4.15 -12.60
CA THR A 502 -32.07 -3.94 -11.37
C THR A 502 -30.63 -3.52 -11.69
N TRP A 503 -29.98 -2.79 -10.79
CA TRP A 503 -28.58 -2.37 -10.98
C TRP A 503 -27.61 -3.54 -11.09
N GLN A 504 -27.86 -4.64 -10.35
CA GLN A 504 -27.09 -5.88 -10.48
C GLN A 504 -27.17 -6.44 -11.90
N ALA A 505 -28.38 -6.56 -12.45
CA ALA A 505 -28.61 -7.11 -13.77
C ALA A 505 -28.08 -6.18 -14.87
N ILE A 506 -28.13 -4.85 -14.68
CA ILE A 506 -27.44 -3.89 -15.55
C ILE A 506 -25.92 -4.12 -15.56
N LEU A 507 -25.29 -4.20 -14.39
CA LEU A 507 -23.83 -4.37 -14.28
C LEU A 507 -23.37 -5.72 -14.87
N ARG A 508 -24.15 -6.80 -14.66
CA ARG A 508 -23.95 -8.08 -15.36
C ARG A 508 -24.08 -7.90 -16.88
N GLY A 509 -25.19 -7.31 -17.34
CA GLY A 509 -25.52 -7.09 -18.76
C GLY A 509 -24.51 -6.23 -19.52
N ILE A 510 -23.87 -5.24 -18.86
CA ILE A 510 -22.76 -4.47 -19.45
C ILE A 510 -21.62 -5.42 -19.85
N THR A 511 -21.22 -6.36 -18.98
CA THR A 511 -20.20 -7.37 -19.32
C THR A 511 -20.71 -8.43 -20.30
N GLU A 512 -22.03 -8.58 -20.46
CA GLU A 512 -22.63 -9.41 -21.51
C GLU A 512 -22.42 -8.83 -22.90
N VAL A 513 -22.63 -7.52 -23.06
CA VAL A 513 -22.32 -6.77 -24.30
C VAL A 513 -20.84 -6.37 -24.44
N GLY A 514 -19.95 -7.04 -23.69
CA GLY A 514 -18.50 -6.87 -23.78
C GLY A 514 -17.95 -5.58 -23.15
N GLY A 515 -18.71 -4.95 -22.24
CA GLY A 515 -18.28 -3.79 -21.45
C GLY A 515 -17.30 -4.15 -20.34
N GLY A 516 -16.36 -3.24 -20.07
CA GLY A 516 -15.35 -3.35 -19.02
C GLY A 516 -15.74 -2.62 -17.71
N TYR A 517 -14.75 -2.34 -16.87
CA TYR A 517 -14.96 -1.59 -15.63
C TYR A 517 -15.29 -0.11 -15.88
N GLY A 518 -14.53 0.58 -16.75
CA GLY A 518 -14.81 1.98 -17.11
C GLY A 518 -16.21 2.18 -17.69
N ASP A 519 -16.64 1.28 -18.58
CA ASP A 519 -18.00 1.20 -19.12
C ASP A 519 -19.07 1.18 -17.99
N ALA A 520 -18.88 0.37 -16.96
CA ALA A 520 -19.79 0.26 -15.83
C ALA A 520 -19.76 1.50 -14.90
N VAL A 521 -18.57 2.03 -14.63
CA VAL A 521 -18.36 3.22 -13.81
C VAL A 521 -18.99 4.47 -14.45
N ALA A 522 -18.72 4.71 -15.73
CA ALA A 522 -19.31 5.81 -16.49
C ALA A 522 -20.83 5.64 -16.63
N THR A 523 -21.34 4.41 -16.81
CA THR A 523 -22.79 4.15 -16.80
C THR A 523 -23.44 4.58 -15.48
N LEU A 524 -22.86 4.24 -14.33
CA LEU A 524 -23.38 4.64 -13.02
C LEU A 524 -23.31 6.16 -12.81
N ARG A 525 -22.20 6.80 -13.20
CA ARG A 525 -22.04 8.27 -13.13
C ARG A 525 -23.11 8.98 -13.96
N MET A 526 -23.21 8.65 -15.24
CA MET A 526 -24.19 9.24 -16.16
C MET A 526 -25.63 8.97 -15.71
N ALA A 527 -25.92 7.78 -15.17
CA ALA A 527 -27.22 7.48 -14.58
C ALA A 527 -27.52 8.32 -13.34
N LYS A 528 -26.52 8.65 -12.53
CA LYS A 528 -26.69 9.52 -11.36
C LYS A 528 -26.99 10.96 -11.78
N GLU A 529 -26.27 11.47 -12.76
CA GLU A 529 -26.48 12.82 -13.33
C GLU A 529 -27.85 12.98 -13.98
N GLN A 530 -28.33 11.93 -14.67
CA GLN A 530 -29.65 11.92 -15.32
C GLN A 530 -30.80 11.56 -14.36
N GLY A 531 -30.54 11.37 -13.07
CA GLY A 531 -31.55 10.99 -12.07
C GLY A 531 -32.07 9.54 -12.16
N VAL A 532 -31.55 8.74 -13.09
CA VAL A 532 -31.87 7.31 -13.25
C VAL A 532 -31.38 6.50 -12.05
N LEU A 533 -30.20 6.82 -11.51
CA LEU A 533 -29.72 6.31 -10.21
C LEU A 533 -30.09 7.30 -9.11
N VAL A 534 -31.17 7.00 -8.39
CA VAL A 534 -31.69 7.90 -7.33
C VAL A 534 -30.84 7.87 -6.06
N ASP A 535 -30.31 6.71 -5.67
CA ASP A 535 -29.54 6.52 -4.44
C ASP A 535 -28.15 7.18 -4.47
N GLN A 536 -27.45 7.18 -3.33
CA GLN A 536 -26.11 7.72 -3.23
C GLN A 536 -25.14 6.93 -4.12
N LEU A 537 -24.47 7.61 -5.05
CA LEU A 537 -23.29 7.09 -5.74
C LEU A 537 -22.04 7.69 -5.07
N ALA A 538 -21.08 6.86 -4.70
CA ALA A 538 -19.84 7.31 -4.07
C ALA A 538 -18.62 6.63 -4.69
N PHE A 539 -17.59 7.44 -4.96
CA PHE A 539 -16.31 6.98 -5.48
C PHE A 539 -15.30 6.92 -4.34
N ASP A 540 -14.77 5.73 -4.08
CA ASP A 540 -13.76 5.44 -3.05
C ASP A 540 -14.00 6.12 -1.68
N PRO A 541 -15.18 5.93 -1.03
CA PRO A 541 -15.51 6.52 0.26
C PRO A 541 -14.80 5.80 1.42
N LEU A 542 -13.49 5.61 1.34
CA LEU A 542 -12.70 5.02 2.41
C LEU A 542 -12.35 6.07 3.48
N PRO A 543 -12.29 5.67 4.77
CA PRO A 543 -11.80 6.54 5.80
C PRO A 543 -10.32 6.86 5.57
N GLN A 544 -9.99 8.15 5.65
CA GLN A 544 -8.63 8.65 5.46
C GLN A 544 -7.80 8.51 6.75
N PHE A 545 -6.53 8.15 6.59
CA PHE A 545 -5.55 8.21 7.67
C PHE A 545 -5.17 9.67 7.99
N GLN A 546 -4.51 9.87 9.14
CA GLN A 546 -3.95 11.16 9.58
C GLN A 546 -4.99 12.31 9.71
N ARG A 547 -6.28 12.00 9.87
CA ARG A 547 -7.29 12.98 10.26
C ARG A 547 -7.04 13.48 11.68
N THR A 548 -7.06 14.80 11.87
CA THR A 548 -6.99 15.42 13.19
C THR A 548 -8.22 15.03 14.02
N TYR A 549 -7.97 14.49 15.22
CA TYR A 549 -8.99 14.41 16.25
C TYR A 549 -9.05 15.79 16.93
N TYR A 550 -10.18 16.48 16.77
CA TYR A 550 -10.46 17.68 17.54
C TYR A 550 -10.96 17.23 18.91
N ARG A 551 -10.22 17.61 19.95
CA ARG A 551 -10.74 17.57 21.32
C ARG A 551 -11.82 18.62 21.38
N ASP A 552 -12.97 18.29 21.96
CA ASP A 552 -13.90 19.31 22.41
C ASP A 552 -13.09 20.21 23.35
N GLU A 553 -13.00 21.50 23.04
CA GLU A 553 -12.39 22.46 23.96
C GLU A 553 -13.19 22.36 25.25
N GLU A 554 -12.51 22.15 26.38
CA GLU A 554 -13.13 22.42 27.67
C GLU A 554 -13.55 23.88 27.59
N THR A 555 -14.87 24.13 27.54
CA THR A 555 -15.42 25.46 27.73
C THR A 555 -15.01 25.87 29.12
N SER A 556 -13.92 26.63 29.19
CA SER A 556 -13.55 27.43 30.34
C SER A 556 -14.69 28.43 30.53
N GLU A 557 -15.66 28.04 31.36
CA GLU A 557 -16.52 28.95 32.10
C GLU A 557 -15.66 29.70 33.13
N ASP A 558 -14.66 30.43 32.63
CA ASP A 558 -13.78 31.31 33.39
C ASP A 558 -14.28 32.75 33.17
N ASP A 559 -15.08 33.21 34.13
CA ASP A 559 -15.18 34.59 34.61
C ASP A 559 -15.55 35.71 33.60
N ASP A 560 -16.83 35.74 33.21
CA ASP A 560 -17.56 37.00 32.95
C ASP A 560 -18.17 37.53 34.28
N ASP A 561 -17.31 37.71 35.29
CA ASP A 561 -17.63 38.30 36.60
C ASP A 561 -16.49 39.27 36.99
N ASP A 562 -16.44 40.47 36.37
CA ASP A 562 -15.98 41.72 37.02
C ASP A 562 -16.16 42.98 36.11
N GLU A 563 -16.91 43.96 36.65
CA GLU A 563 -17.08 45.41 36.31
C GLU A 563 -17.65 45.88 34.95
#